data_AF-A0A2T3B656-F1
#
_entry.id   AF-A0A2T3B656-F1
#
_cell.length_a   1.000
_cell.length_b   1.000
_cell.length_c   1.000
_cell.angle_alpha   90.00
_cell.angle_beta   90.00
_cell.angle_gamma   90.00
#
_symmetry.space_group_name_H-M   'P 1'
#
loop_
_entity.id
_entity.type
_entity.pdbx_description
1 polymer ?
#
loop_
_entity_poly.entity_id
_entity_poly.type
_entity_poly.pdbx_seq_one_letter_code
_entity_poly.pdbx_strand_id
1 'polypeptide(L)'
;MSGKTPALIAAVFSFVMVRLTGQQTDTKQYNEQVRRVLSVLRELREDEAALARIGEGEEAWKGWEEVRKKDVDDWLKEISNHGWLRMAWWENIIDGSGASGEVEIEPPESEEEREDADEEEESKRLREVRAGSMRQEEFDYLSETKREQFARWKKLMLVKIDELVQSGILEEEGEDTEMRDVS
;
A
#
# COMPACT_ATOMS: atom_id res chain seq x y z
N MET A 1 -10.73 25.85 5.22
CA MET A 1 -9.42 25.41 5.72
C MET A 1 -8.35 26.05 4.84
N SER A 2 -7.37 26.75 5.40
CA SER A 2 -6.19 27.14 4.63
C SER A 2 -5.47 25.86 4.19
N GLY A 3 -5.04 25.80 2.94
CA GLY A 3 -4.59 24.57 2.30
C GLY A 3 -3.26 24.06 2.84
N LYS A 4 -3.31 23.27 3.91
CA LYS A 4 -2.18 22.48 4.42
C LYS A 4 -1.98 21.24 3.55
N THR A 5 -1.33 21.43 2.41
CA THR A 5 -1.11 20.37 1.41
C THR A 5 -0.46 19.12 2.00
N PRO A 6 0.57 19.21 2.87
CA PRO A 6 1.18 18.02 3.47
C PRO A 6 0.20 17.22 4.34
N ALA A 7 -0.70 17.89 5.06
CA ALA A 7 -1.69 17.23 5.89
C ALA A 7 -2.74 16.48 5.05
N LEU A 8 -3.14 17.06 3.90
CA LEU A 8 -4.00 16.38 2.95
C LEU A 8 -3.32 15.14 2.36
N ILE A 9 -2.05 15.26 1.94
CA ILE A 9 -1.27 14.13 1.41
C ILE A 9 -1.18 13.02 2.47
N ALA A 10 -0.87 13.36 3.72
CA ALA A 10 -0.80 12.40 4.81
C ALA A 10 -2.16 11.71 5.03
N ALA A 11 -3.26 12.45 5.03
CA ALA A 11 -4.61 11.90 5.19
C ALA A 11 -4.98 10.91 4.07
N VAL A 12 -4.71 11.28 2.80
CA VAL A 12 -4.94 10.40 1.65
C VAL A 12 -4.07 9.14 1.74
N PHE A 13 -2.79 9.30 2.07
CA PHE A 13 -1.87 8.17 2.24
C PHE A 13 -2.32 7.22 3.34
N SER A 14 -2.79 7.73 4.48
CA SER A 14 -3.36 6.91 5.56
C SER A 14 -4.51 6.05 5.05
N PHE A 15 -5.49 6.62 4.35
CA PHE A 15 -6.58 5.85 3.76
C PHE A 15 -6.07 4.75 2.82
N VAL A 16 -5.20 5.11 1.88
CA VAL A 16 -4.64 4.15 0.91
C VAL A 16 -3.95 3.00 1.62
N MET A 17 -3.14 3.28 2.63
CA MET A 17 -2.44 2.25 3.40
C MET A 17 -3.38 1.31 4.13
N VAL A 18 -4.43 1.82 4.80
CA VAL A 18 -5.44 0.97 5.45
C VAL A 18 -6.11 0.04 4.43
N ARG A 19 -6.39 0.56 3.23
CA ARG A 19 -7.02 -0.23 2.17
C ARG A 19 -6.08 -1.29 1.60
N LEU A 20 -4.83 -0.92 1.35
CA LEU A 20 -3.81 -1.82 0.82
C LEU A 20 -3.46 -2.93 1.81
N THR A 21 -3.41 -2.66 3.12
CA THR A 21 -3.13 -3.68 4.13
C THR A 21 -4.35 -4.57 4.40
N GLY A 22 -5.57 -4.07 4.15
CA GLY A 22 -6.81 -4.80 4.43
C GLY A 22 -7.01 -5.11 5.92
N GLN A 23 -6.19 -4.51 6.79
CA GLN A 23 -6.22 -4.71 8.23
C GLN A 23 -6.88 -3.51 8.91
N GLN A 24 -7.60 -3.76 10.00
CA GLN A 24 -8.00 -2.69 10.89
C GLN A 24 -6.75 -2.20 11.61
N THR A 25 -6.33 -0.97 11.31
CA THR A 25 -5.23 -0.30 11.99
C THR A 25 -5.65 0.03 13.41
N ASP A 26 -4.87 -0.43 14.39
CA ASP A 26 -5.06 0.01 15.77
C ASP A 26 -4.73 1.51 15.90
N THR A 27 -5.30 2.17 16.90
CA THR A 27 -5.07 3.60 17.17
C THR A 27 -3.58 3.89 17.37
N LYS A 28 -2.84 2.98 18.02
CA LYS A 28 -1.38 3.11 18.20
C LYS A 28 -0.64 3.05 16.86
N GLN A 29 -0.97 2.07 16.03
CA GLN A 29 -0.37 1.90 14.69
C GLN A 29 -0.67 3.09 13.78
N TYR A 30 -1.92 3.59 13.80
CA TYR A 30 -2.30 4.79 13.08
C TYR A 30 -1.47 6.00 13.52
N ASN A 31 -1.32 6.22 14.83
CA ASN A 31 -0.55 7.34 15.37
C ASN A 31 0.92 7.27 14.97
N GLU A 32 1.52 6.08 15.04
CA GLU A 32 2.91 5.87 14.59
C GLU A 32 3.04 6.13 13.09
N GLN A 33 2.13 5.61 12.28
CA GLN A 33 2.13 5.82 10.84
C GLN A 33 2.04 7.31 10.48
N VAL A 34 1.09 8.04 11.08
CA VAL A 34 0.93 9.47 10.83
C VAL A 34 2.19 10.23 11.25
N ARG A 35 2.80 9.90 12.40
CA ARG A 35 4.07 10.52 12.82
C ARG A 35 5.18 10.30 11.79
N ARG A 36 5.35 9.07 11.30
CA ARG A 36 6.36 8.75 10.27
C ARG A 36 6.11 9.48 8.95
N VAL A 37 4.85 9.58 8.52
CA VAL A 37 4.52 10.32 7.29
C VAL A 37 4.84 11.80 7.46
N LEU A 38 4.50 12.39 8.61
CA LEU A 38 4.80 13.80 8.89
C LEU A 38 6.31 14.07 8.98
N SER A 39 7.13 13.15 9.52
CA SER A 39 8.58 13.30 9.54
C SER A 39 9.15 13.31 8.12
N VAL A 40 8.77 12.34 7.29
CA VAL A 40 9.20 12.27 5.89
C VAL A 40 8.81 13.53 5.11
N LEU A 41 7.58 14.03 5.31
CA LEU A 41 7.12 15.26 4.63
C LEU A 41 7.85 16.53 5.11
N ARG A 42 8.39 16.52 6.33
CA ARG A 42 9.22 17.61 6.86
C ARG A 42 10.62 17.56 6.26
N GLU A 43 11.23 16.38 6.25
CA GLU A 43 12.56 16.12 5.69
C GLU A 43 12.62 16.34 4.17
N LEU A 44 11.49 16.25 3.47
CA LEU A 44 11.40 16.47 2.02
C LEU A 44 11.90 17.85 1.57
N ARG A 45 11.86 18.86 2.45
CA ARG A 45 12.41 20.20 2.15
C ARG A 45 13.93 20.26 2.19
N GLU A 46 14.57 19.28 2.82
CA GLU A 46 16.02 19.18 2.98
C GLU A 46 16.61 18.12 2.04
N ASP A 47 15.77 17.28 1.44
CA ASP A 47 16.17 16.26 0.47
C ASP A 47 16.66 16.88 -0.85
N GLU A 48 17.93 16.61 -1.19
CA GLU A 48 18.59 17.15 -2.37
C GLU A 48 17.90 16.71 -3.67
N ALA A 49 17.36 15.49 -3.72
CA ALA A 49 16.64 14.99 -4.88
C ALA A 49 15.27 15.67 -5.07
N ALA A 50 14.55 15.94 -3.98
CA ALA A 50 13.31 16.70 -4.00
C ALA A 50 13.55 18.15 -4.43
N LEU A 51 14.58 18.81 -3.88
CA LEU A 51 14.96 20.18 -4.24
C LEU A 51 15.38 20.29 -5.71
N ALA A 52 16.11 19.31 -6.25
CA ALA A 52 16.48 19.28 -7.66
C ALA A 52 15.28 19.19 -8.62
N ARG A 53 14.16 18.60 -8.18
CA ARG A 53 12.95 18.42 -9.00
C ARG A 53 11.92 19.53 -8.85
N ILE A 54 11.73 20.01 -7.63
CA ILE A 54 10.70 21.00 -7.28
C ILE A 54 11.26 22.42 -7.39
N GLY A 55 12.54 22.59 -7.09
CA GLY A 55 13.23 23.87 -7.03
C GLY A 55 13.40 24.39 -5.60
N GLU A 56 14.38 25.27 -5.45
CA GLU A 56 14.65 25.99 -4.21
C GLU A 56 13.82 27.29 -4.18
N GLY A 57 13.04 27.50 -3.12
CA GLY A 57 12.33 28.76 -2.87
C GLY A 57 10.87 28.62 -2.41
N GLU A 58 10.39 29.63 -1.69
CA GLU A 58 9.04 29.65 -1.09
C GLU A 58 7.89 29.55 -2.12
N GLU A 59 8.10 30.02 -3.35
CA GLU A 59 7.11 29.87 -4.44
C GLU A 59 6.96 28.40 -4.88
N ALA A 60 8.05 27.64 -4.91
CA ALA A 60 8.03 26.23 -5.28
C ALA A 60 7.35 25.36 -4.21
N TRP A 61 7.43 25.79 -2.95
CA TRP A 61 6.86 25.12 -1.78
C TRP A 61 5.58 25.79 -1.27
N LYS A 62 4.88 26.53 -2.14
CA LYS A 62 3.65 27.22 -1.78
C LYS A 62 2.57 26.24 -1.30
N GLY A 63 2.03 26.51 -0.11
CA GLY A 63 1.03 25.63 0.54
C GLY A 63 1.64 24.41 1.22
N TRP A 64 2.98 24.30 1.25
CA TRP A 64 3.73 23.36 2.06
C TRP A 64 4.02 23.97 3.43
N GLU A 65 3.01 24.02 4.28
CA GLU A 65 3.12 24.57 5.63
C GLU A 65 3.54 23.50 6.64
N GLU A 66 3.98 23.93 7.83
CA GLU A 66 4.16 23.02 8.95
C GLU A 66 2.81 22.44 9.40
N VAL A 67 2.76 21.12 9.50
CA VAL A 67 1.54 20.36 9.76
C VAL A 67 1.64 19.56 11.04
N ARG A 68 0.53 19.51 11.78
CA ARG A 68 0.40 18.70 12.99
C ARG A 68 -0.57 17.56 12.74
N LYS A 69 -0.54 16.53 13.59
CA LYS A 69 -1.49 15.42 13.55
C LYS A 69 -2.95 15.88 13.48
N LYS A 70 -3.32 16.91 14.25
CA LYS A 70 -4.67 17.47 14.23
C LYS A 70 -5.13 17.91 12.83
N ASP A 71 -4.22 18.48 12.04
CA ASP A 71 -4.54 18.90 10.67
C ASP A 71 -4.83 17.69 9.77
N VAL A 72 -4.12 16.58 9.98
CA VAL A 72 -4.37 15.30 9.30
C VAL A 72 -5.74 14.76 9.70
N ASP A 73 -6.05 14.74 11.00
CA ASP A 73 -7.34 14.27 11.51
C ASP A 73 -8.52 15.11 10.99
N ASP A 74 -8.34 16.43 10.85
CA ASP A 74 -9.34 17.32 10.28
C ASP A 74 -9.54 17.04 8.78
N TRP A 75 -8.48 16.75 8.02
CA TRP A 75 -8.59 16.31 6.62
C TRP A 75 -9.23 14.93 6.48
N LEU A 76 -8.95 13.97 7.37
CA LEU A 76 -9.60 12.65 7.34
C LEU A 76 -11.12 12.76 7.50
N LYS A 77 -11.57 13.64 8.41
CA LYS A 77 -13.00 13.95 8.57
C LYS A 77 -13.57 14.56 7.29
N GLU A 78 -12.88 15.53 6.70
CA GLU A 78 -13.33 16.18 5.47
C GLU A 78 -13.47 15.18 4.31
N ILE A 79 -12.44 14.37 4.05
CA ILE A 79 -12.43 13.34 3.00
C ILE A 79 -13.60 12.37 3.20
N SER A 80 -13.85 11.95 4.45
CA SER A 80 -14.94 11.04 4.81
C SER A 80 -16.32 11.70 4.60
N ASN A 81 -16.47 12.96 5.01
CA ASN A 81 -17.75 13.68 4.96
C ASN A 81 -18.13 14.12 3.55
N HIS A 82 -17.15 14.43 2.70
CA HIS A 82 -17.36 14.93 1.35
C HIS A 82 -17.42 13.84 0.27
N GLY A 83 -17.45 12.57 0.66
CA GLY A 83 -17.68 11.45 -0.25
C GLY A 83 -16.51 11.16 -1.19
N TRP A 84 -15.29 11.59 -0.86
CA TRP A 84 -14.10 11.33 -1.67
C TRP A 84 -13.83 9.83 -1.79
N LEU A 85 -14.15 9.07 -0.75
CA LEU A 85 -14.07 7.61 -0.71
C LEU A 85 -15.16 6.90 -1.54
N ARG A 86 -15.99 7.65 -2.28
CA ARG A 86 -16.96 7.11 -3.26
C ARG A 86 -16.55 7.44 -4.70
N MET A 87 -15.34 7.96 -4.87
CA MET A 87 -14.81 8.27 -6.18
C MET A 87 -14.03 7.07 -6.70
N ALA A 88 -13.95 6.96 -8.03
CA ALA A 88 -13.28 5.86 -8.71
C ALA A 88 -11.82 5.66 -8.26
N TRP A 89 -11.10 6.72 -7.90
CA TRP A 89 -9.70 6.61 -7.44
C TRP A 89 -9.57 5.73 -6.19
N TRP A 90 -10.56 5.76 -5.30
CA TRP A 90 -10.59 4.98 -4.06
C TRP A 90 -11.19 3.59 -4.29
N GLU A 91 -12.30 3.52 -5.01
CA GLU A 91 -12.99 2.26 -5.29
C GLU A 91 -12.11 1.26 -6.07
N ASN A 92 -11.21 1.77 -6.91
CA ASN A 92 -10.27 0.95 -7.68
C ASN A 92 -9.08 0.42 -6.87
N ILE A 93 -8.92 0.82 -5.60
CA ILE A 93 -7.91 0.22 -4.72
C ILE A 93 -8.49 -1.07 -4.15
N ILE A 94 -7.90 -2.20 -4.53
CA ILE A 94 -8.31 -3.53 -4.07
C ILE A 94 -7.88 -3.71 -2.60
N ASP A 95 -8.82 -4.06 -1.73
CA ASP A 95 -8.55 -4.32 -0.33
C ASP A 95 -7.50 -5.45 -0.17
N GLY A 96 -6.46 -5.23 0.62
CA GLY A 96 -5.41 -6.24 0.86
C GLY A 96 -4.48 -6.49 -0.33
N SER A 97 -4.50 -5.64 -1.37
CA SER A 97 -3.60 -5.76 -2.52
C SER A 97 -2.17 -5.25 -2.26
N GLY A 98 -1.92 -4.66 -1.10
CA GLY A 98 -0.56 -4.34 -0.66
C GLY A 98 0.22 -5.62 -0.41
N ALA A 99 1.46 -5.68 -0.90
CA ALA A 99 2.39 -6.73 -0.48
C ALA A 99 2.51 -6.68 1.05
N SER A 100 2.39 -7.82 1.73
CA SER A 100 2.61 -7.98 3.17
C SER A 100 4.08 -7.80 3.58
N GLY A 101 4.81 -6.95 2.87
CA GLY A 101 6.05 -6.37 3.34
C GLY A 101 5.67 -5.39 4.44
N GLU A 102 6.01 -5.75 5.67
CA GLU A 102 6.21 -4.80 6.74
C GLU A 102 7.04 -3.65 6.14
N VAL A 103 6.38 -2.52 5.88
CA VAL A 103 7.06 -1.31 5.42
C VAL A 103 7.85 -0.83 6.64
N GLU A 104 9.02 -1.44 6.83
CA GLU A 104 10.02 -1.09 7.82
C GLU A 104 10.67 0.21 7.33
N ILE A 105 9.88 1.29 7.34
CA ILE A 105 10.42 2.63 7.39
C ILE A 105 10.96 2.75 8.81
N GLU A 106 12.28 2.62 8.91
CA GLU A 106 13.03 2.80 10.15
C GLU A 106 12.51 4.07 10.85
N PRO A 107 12.09 3.98 12.12
CA PRO A 107 11.68 5.16 12.86
C PRO A 107 12.88 6.11 12.94
N PRO A 108 12.74 7.40 12.57
CA PRO A 108 13.84 8.34 12.72
C PRO A 108 14.24 8.41 14.20
N GLU A 109 15.52 8.18 14.46
CA GLU A 109 16.13 8.48 15.75
C GLU A 109 16.11 10.00 15.93
N SER A 110 15.21 10.51 16.77
CA SER A 110 15.52 11.45 17.87
C SER A 110 14.40 12.43 18.22
N GLU A 111 14.24 12.57 19.55
CA GLU A 111 14.00 13.78 20.33
C GLU A 111 12.86 14.72 19.91
N GLU A 112 11.67 14.46 20.48
CA GLU A 112 10.86 15.51 21.11
C GLU A 112 9.83 14.85 22.04
N GLU A 113 10.19 14.75 23.32
CA GLU A 113 9.23 14.55 24.42
C GLU A 113 8.24 15.72 24.44
N ARG A 114 6.93 15.43 24.34
CA ARG A 114 5.93 15.79 25.36
C ARG A 114 4.52 15.33 24.96
N GLU A 115 3.85 14.78 25.98
CA GLU A 115 2.41 14.44 26.08
C GLU A 115 2.00 13.08 25.49
N ASP A 116 2.30 12.01 26.23
CA ASP A 116 1.30 11.16 26.92
C ASP A 116 2.02 9.98 27.60
N ALA A 117 2.52 10.22 28.80
CA ALA A 117 3.12 9.20 29.66
C ALA A 117 2.01 8.55 30.49
N ASP A 118 1.69 7.28 30.23
CA ASP A 118 1.19 6.33 31.24
C ASP A 118 1.00 4.85 30.77
N GLU A 119 1.53 4.41 29.61
CA GLU A 119 1.34 3.01 29.15
C GLU A 119 2.63 2.23 28.77
N GLU A 120 3.81 2.74 29.12
CA GLU A 120 5.09 2.15 28.67
C GLU A 120 5.61 0.95 29.49
N GLU A 121 5.08 0.69 30.69
CA GLU A 121 5.59 -0.40 31.56
C GLU A 121 5.03 -1.79 31.22
N GLU A 122 3.85 -1.90 30.60
CA GLU A 122 3.22 -3.21 30.34
C GLU A 122 3.69 -3.87 29.03
N SER A 123 4.17 -3.07 28.07
CA SER A 123 4.52 -3.52 26.72
C SER A 123 5.91 -4.16 26.60
N LYS A 124 6.81 -3.95 27.57
CA LYS A 124 8.11 -4.65 27.63
C LYS A 124 7.98 -6.14 27.95
N ARG A 125 6.93 -6.55 28.68
CA ARG A 125 6.71 -7.98 29.03
C ARG A 125 6.10 -8.81 27.90
N LEU A 126 5.48 -8.19 26.90
CA LEU A 126 4.86 -8.89 25.77
C LEU A 126 5.82 -9.14 24.59
N ARG A 127 6.97 -8.44 24.54
CA ARG A 127 7.94 -8.56 23.44
C ARG A 127 8.84 -9.80 23.53
N GLU A 128 8.95 -10.44 24.69
CA GLU A 128 9.81 -11.63 24.86
C GLU A 128 9.12 -12.98 24.53
N VAL A 129 7.82 -13.01 24.22
CA VAL A 129 7.07 -14.27 24.01
C VAL A 129 6.85 -14.65 22.53
N ARG A 130 7.20 -13.79 21.56
CA ARG A 130 6.92 -14.06 20.13
C ARG A 130 8.15 -14.35 19.26
N ALA A 131 9.17 -14.98 19.85
CA ALA A 131 10.39 -15.41 19.15
C ALA A 131 10.34 -16.87 18.66
N GLY A 132 9.16 -17.47 18.50
CA GLY A 132 9.07 -18.89 18.10
C GLY A 132 7.81 -19.24 17.33
N SER A 133 8.03 -19.79 16.14
CA SER A 133 7.13 -20.68 15.38
C SER A 133 6.06 -20.04 14.48
N MET A 134 5.96 -20.63 13.27
CA MET A 134 4.86 -20.55 12.28
C MET A 134 4.95 -19.52 11.14
N ARG A 135 6.12 -19.27 10.56
CA ARG A 135 6.22 -18.61 9.23
C ARG A 135 7.09 -19.41 8.27
N GLN A 136 6.62 -20.57 7.80
CA GLN A 136 7.14 -21.22 6.57
C GLN A 136 6.09 -22.04 5.77
N GLU A 137 4.81 -22.11 6.17
CA GLU A 137 3.80 -22.83 5.35
C GLU A 137 3.20 -21.98 4.20
N GLU A 138 3.22 -20.65 4.34
CA GLU A 138 2.55 -19.75 3.38
C GLU A 138 3.32 -19.58 2.05
N PHE A 139 4.56 -20.09 1.98
CA PHE A 139 5.43 -19.99 0.80
C PHE A 139 5.79 -21.35 0.15
N ASP A 140 5.08 -22.44 0.47
CA ASP A 140 5.31 -23.73 -0.21
C ASP A 140 4.37 -23.94 -1.42
N TYR A 141 4.69 -23.24 -2.51
CA TYR A 141 4.04 -23.42 -3.82
C TYR A 141 4.43 -24.73 -4.52
N LEU A 142 5.30 -25.55 -3.92
CA LEU A 142 5.81 -26.79 -4.50
C LEU A 142 5.29 -28.05 -3.78
N SER A 143 4.51 -27.89 -2.70
CA SER A 143 3.81 -28.99 -2.02
C SER A 143 2.95 -29.81 -2.99
N GLU A 144 3.00 -31.13 -2.83
CA GLU A 144 2.39 -32.10 -3.75
C GLU A 144 0.87 -31.90 -3.89
N THR A 145 0.21 -31.50 -2.79
CA THR A 145 -1.23 -31.19 -2.76
C THR A 145 -1.61 -29.96 -3.57
N LYS A 146 -0.79 -28.90 -3.56
CA LYS A 146 -1.01 -27.70 -4.37
C LYS A 146 -0.75 -27.95 -5.85
N ARG A 147 0.21 -28.81 -6.18
CA ARG A 147 0.46 -29.26 -7.57
C ARG A 147 -0.72 -30.03 -8.15
N GLU A 148 -1.38 -30.88 -7.35
CA GLU A 148 -2.59 -31.56 -7.79
C GLU A 148 -3.76 -30.60 -8.01
N GLN A 149 -3.94 -29.62 -7.12
CA GLN A 149 -4.98 -28.59 -7.27
C GLN A 149 -4.75 -27.76 -8.53
N PHE A 150 -3.50 -27.37 -8.80
CA PHE A 150 -3.14 -26.66 -10.02
C PHE A 150 -3.35 -27.51 -11.27
N ALA A 151 -2.98 -28.79 -11.25
CA ALA A 151 -3.20 -29.70 -12.38
C ALA A 151 -4.69 -29.87 -12.72
N ARG A 152 -5.55 -29.97 -11.69
CA ARG A 152 -7.00 -30.02 -11.86
C ARG A 152 -7.55 -28.72 -12.43
N TRP A 153 -7.13 -27.57 -11.87
CA TRP A 153 -7.53 -26.26 -12.37
C TRP A 153 -7.09 -26.05 -13.83
N LYS A 154 -5.84 -26.39 -14.17
CA LYS A 154 -5.32 -26.32 -15.55
C LYS A 154 -6.14 -27.16 -16.52
N LYS A 155 -6.50 -28.39 -16.14
CA LYS A 155 -7.34 -29.26 -16.98
C LYS A 155 -8.73 -28.66 -17.22
N LEU A 156 -9.34 -28.06 -16.18
CA LEU A 156 -10.64 -27.42 -16.28
C LEU A 156 -10.61 -26.16 -17.16
N MET A 157 -9.54 -25.37 -17.06
CA MET A 157 -9.34 -24.20 -17.92
C MET A 157 -9.11 -24.58 -19.38
N LEU A 158 -8.33 -25.64 -19.67
CA LEU A 158 -8.13 -26.10 -21.05
C LEU A 158 -9.44 -26.58 -21.69
N VAL A 159 -10.29 -27.31 -20.94
CA VAL A 159 -11.62 -27.71 -21.44
C VAL A 159 -12.49 -26.48 -21.71
N LYS A 160 -12.48 -25.50 -20.82
CA LYS A 160 -13.26 -24.27 -21.01
C LYS A 160 -12.77 -23.46 -22.21
N ILE A 161 -11.46 -23.41 -22.44
CA ILE A 161 -10.89 -22.76 -23.63
C ILE A 161 -11.31 -23.52 -24.90
N ASP A 162 -11.23 -24.85 -24.91
CA ASP A 162 -11.66 -25.68 -26.04
C ASP A 162 -13.15 -25.50 -26.34
N GLU A 163 -14.02 -25.42 -25.32
CA GLU A 163 -15.44 -25.09 -25.48
C GLU A 163 -15.66 -23.67 -26.07
N LEU A 164 -14.84 -22.70 -25.67
CA LEU A 164 -14.90 -21.32 -26.19
C LEU A 164 -14.39 -21.21 -27.64
N VAL A 165 -13.39 -22.01 -28.01
CA VAL A 165 -12.89 -22.14 -29.38
C VAL A 165 -13.94 -22.84 -30.25
N GLN A 166 -14.52 -23.95 -29.79
CA GLN A 166 -15.55 -24.69 -30.52
C GLN A 166 -16.87 -23.91 -30.68
N SER A 167 -17.21 -23.05 -29.72
CA SER A 167 -18.36 -22.15 -29.82
C SER A 167 -18.11 -20.93 -30.71
N GLY A 168 -16.91 -20.80 -31.31
CA GLY A 168 -16.56 -19.75 -32.26
C GLY A 168 -16.39 -18.36 -31.62
N ILE A 169 -16.24 -18.31 -30.29
CA ILE A 169 -16.03 -17.06 -29.54
C ILE A 169 -14.54 -16.68 -29.56
N LEU A 170 -13.66 -17.67 -29.67
CA LEU A 170 -12.22 -17.50 -29.85
C LEU A 170 -11.85 -17.99 -31.26
N GLU A 171 -11.23 -17.14 -32.07
CA GLU A 171 -10.64 -17.55 -33.34
C GLU A 171 -9.34 -18.33 -33.04
N GLU A 172 -9.19 -19.53 -33.62
CA GLU A 172 -7.88 -20.18 -33.70
C GLU A 172 -7.00 -19.31 -34.59
N GLU A 173 -6.10 -18.53 -33.99
CA GLU A 173 -4.98 -17.93 -34.74
C GLU A 173 -4.11 -19.09 -35.26
N GLY A 174 -4.40 -19.53 -36.48
CA GLY A 174 -3.57 -20.46 -37.22
C GLY A 174 -2.19 -19.84 -37.46
N GLU A 175 -1.15 -20.60 -37.11
CA GLU A 175 0.24 -20.31 -37.47
C GLU A 175 0.39 -20.24 -39.00
N ASP A 176 0.21 -19.05 -39.59
CA ASP A 176 0.71 -18.73 -40.93
C ASP A 176 2.24 -18.59 -40.85
N THR A 177 2.94 -19.73 -40.81
CA THR A 177 4.33 -19.80 -41.24
C THR A 177 4.35 -20.16 -42.72
N GLU A 178 4.15 -19.14 -43.55
CA GLU A 178 4.36 -19.15 -45.00
C GLU A 178 5.85 -19.49 -45.29
N MET A 179 6.16 -20.78 -45.43
CA MET A 179 7.40 -21.25 -46.06
C MET A 179 7.37 -20.84 -47.53
N ARG A 180 7.98 -19.71 -47.85
CA ARG A 180 8.31 -19.32 -49.23
C ARG A 180 9.45 -20.20 -49.72
N ASP A 181 9.11 -21.23 -50.47
CA ASP A 181 10.03 -21.88 -51.41
C ASP A 181 10.47 -20.84 -52.45
N VAL A 182 11.77 -20.52 -52.44
CA VAL A 182 12.43 -19.74 -53.50
C VAL A 182 13.04 -20.74 -54.46
N SER A 183 12.47 -20.82 -55.66
CA SER A 183 13.10 -21.45 -56.84
C SER A 183 14.21 -20.59 -57.43
#